data_AF-A0AA39KE07-F1
#
_entry.id   AF-A0AA39KE07-F1
#
_cell.length_a   1.000
_cell.length_b   1.000
_cell.length_c   1.000
_cell.angle_alpha   90.00
_cell.angle_beta   90.00
_cell.angle_gamma   90.00
#
_symmetry.space_group_name_H-M   'P 1'
#
loop_
_entity.id
_entity.type
_entity.pdbx_description
1 polymer ?
#
loop_
_entity_poly.entity_id
_entity_poly.type
_entity_poly.pdbx_seq_one_letter_code
_entity_poly.pdbx_strand_id
1 'polypeptide(L)' 'LIPAMSLCPGYHPVIQFGPDDDYEEEEIFYITLELSNVEPSLIPRCNSYHLVGLGTPTPFLQLAGTALKGRHETLYG' A
#
# COMPACT_ATOMS: atom_id res chain seq x y z
N LEU A 1 -41.11 -14.09 -13.84
CA LEU A 1 -39.80 -14.78 -13.88
C LEU A 1 -39.09 -14.29 -15.13
N ILE A 2 -38.08 -13.43 -14.98
CA ILE A 2 -37.36 -12.83 -16.10
C ILE A 2 -36.18 -13.77 -16.41
N PRO A 3 -35.98 -14.21 -17.66
CA PRO A 3 -34.82 -15.04 -18.00
C PRO A 3 -33.55 -14.20 -17.82
N ALA A 4 -32.54 -14.76 -17.17
CA ALA A 4 -31.24 -14.12 -17.03
C ALA A 4 -30.65 -13.91 -18.42
N MET A 5 -30.67 -12.67 -18.91
CA MET A 5 -29.96 -12.28 -20.13
C MET A 5 -28.47 -12.46 -19.86
N SER A 6 -27.88 -13.46 -20.50
CA SER A 6 -26.43 -13.62 -20.53
C SER A 6 -25.82 -12.40 -21.26
N LEU A 7 -24.89 -11.70 -20.59
CA LEU A 7 -24.30 -10.44 -21.08
C LEU A 7 -23.49 -10.64 -22.38
N CYS A 8 -22.91 -11.83 -22.58
CA CYS A 8 -22.24 -12.23 -23.80
C CYS A 8 -22.05 -13.77 -23.84
N PRO A 9 -21.83 -14.38 -25.02
CA PRO A 9 -21.51 -15.81 -25.10
C PRO A 9 -20.29 -16.15 -24.24
N GLY A 10 -20.43 -17.15 -23.36
CA GLY A 10 -19.36 -17.55 -22.42
C GLY A 10 -19.38 -16.80 -21.08
N TYR A 11 -20.33 -15.89 -20.84
CA TYR A 11 -20.51 -15.28 -19.52
C TYR A 11 -21.02 -16.31 -18.50
N HIS A 12 -20.28 -16.47 -17.40
CA HIS A 12 -20.65 -17.33 -16.28
C HIS A 12 -20.73 -16.46 -15.02
N PRO A 13 -21.93 -16.23 -14.46
CA PRO A 13 -22.08 -15.43 -13.25
C PRO A 13 -21.43 -16.15 -12.07
N VAL A 14 -20.51 -15.46 -11.38
CA VAL A 14 -19.94 -15.96 -10.12
C VAL A 14 -20.95 -15.70 -9.01
N ILE A 15 -21.59 -16.78 -8.55
CA ILE A 15 -22.66 -16.71 -7.53
C ILE A 15 -22.07 -16.73 -6.12
N GLN A 16 -20.88 -17.31 -5.98
CA GLN A 16 -20.16 -17.39 -4.72
C GLN A 16 -18.67 -17.62 -5.02
N PHE A 17 -17.80 -16.96 -4.27
CA PHE A 17 -16.38 -17.30 -4.26
C PHE A 17 -16.16 -18.60 -3.47
N GLY A 18 -15.07 -19.30 -3.76
CA GLY A 18 -14.67 -20.49 -2.97
C GLY A 18 -14.39 -20.15 -1.51
N PRO A 19 -14.19 -21.15 -0.64
CA PRO A 19 -13.73 -20.92 0.72
C PRO A 19 -12.42 -20.11 0.74
N ASP A 20 -12.28 -19.21 1.72
CA ASP A 20 -11.09 -18.37 1.96
C ASP A 20 -9.88 -19.19 2.47
N ASP A 21 -9.63 -20.39 1.95
CA ASP A 21 -8.71 -21.36 2.55
C ASP A 21 -7.26 -21.30 2.04
N ASP A 22 -6.93 -20.36 1.14
CA ASP A 22 -5.57 -20.19 0.59
C ASP A 22 -5.05 -18.74 0.74
N TYR A 23 -5.47 -17.99 1.76
CA TYR A 23 -4.75 -16.76 2.10
C TYR A 23 -3.41 -17.17 2.73
N GLU A 24 -2.37 -17.17 1.91
CA GLU A 24 -0.99 -17.23 2.37
C GLU A 24 -0.79 -16.17 3.48
N GLU A 25 0.00 -16.53 4.49
CA GLU A 25 0.29 -15.69 5.65
C GLU A 25 0.57 -14.24 5.23
N GLU A 26 -0.02 -13.25 5.91
CA GLU A 26 0.27 -11.84 5.64
C GLU A 26 1.78 -11.59 5.76
N GLU A 27 2.46 -11.38 4.63
CA GLU A 27 3.89 -11.08 4.62
C GLU A 27 4.13 -9.68 5.22
N ILE A 28 4.71 -9.64 6.43
CA ILE A 28 5.07 -8.41 7.12
C ILE A 28 6.51 -8.03 6.72
N PHE A 29 6.67 -6.88 6.08
CA PHE A 29 7.97 -6.30 5.75
C PHE A 29 8.28 -5.09 6.63
N TYR A 30 9.52 -5.02 7.10
CA TYR A 30 10.03 -3.84 7.80
C TYR A 30 10.91 -3.02 6.85
N ILE A 31 10.69 -1.71 6.81
CA ILE A 31 11.50 -0.76 6.06
C ILE A 31 12.09 0.28 7.01
N THR A 32 13.30 0.73 6.69
CA THR A 32 13.93 1.86 7.38
C THR A 32 13.72 3.12 6.55
N LEU A 33 13.21 4.18 7.17
CA LEU A 33 13.09 5.49 6.55
C LEU A 33 14.28 6.37 6.97
N GLU A 34 15.18 6.66 6.04
CA GLU A 34 16.25 7.62 6.27
C GLU A 34 15.75 9.05 6.01
N LEU A 35 15.78 9.88 7.05
CA LEU A 35 15.22 11.25 7.03
C LEU A 35 16.34 12.29 7.14
N SER A 36 17.21 12.36 6.13
CA SER A 36 18.48 13.11 6.20
C SER A 36 18.33 14.58 6.60
N ASN A 37 17.36 15.29 6.01
CA ASN A 37 17.18 16.75 6.18
C ASN A 37 15.97 17.14 7.06
N VAL A 38 15.44 16.21 7.87
CA VAL A 38 14.33 16.52 8.77
C VAL A 38 14.89 17.07 10.09
N GLU A 39 14.33 18.18 10.56
CA GLU A 39 14.69 18.76 11.85
C GLU A 39 14.38 17.75 12.99
N PRO A 40 15.34 17.38 13.85
CA PRO A 40 15.15 16.29 14.80
C PRO A 40 13.99 16.47 15.77
N SER A 41 13.66 17.71 16.17
CA SER A 41 12.52 17.99 17.05
C SER A 41 11.16 17.83 16.36
N LEU A 42 11.12 17.75 15.03
CA LEU A 42 9.90 17.59 14.25
C LEU A 42 9.29 16.21 14.49
N ILE A 43 10.10 15.15 14.52
CA ILE A 43 9.65 13.76 14.70
C ILE A 43 8.81 13.59 15.98
N PRO A 44 9.31 13.93 17.19
CA PRO A 44 8.54 13.75 18.42
C PRO A 44 7.35 14.72 18.54
N ARG A 45 7.29 15.77 17.72
CA ARG A 45 6.16 16.73 17.68
C ARG A 45 5.07 16.33 16.70
N CYS A 46 5.31 15.35 15.83
CA CYS A 46 4.33 14.83 14.91
C CYS A 46 3.47 13.76 15.60
N ASN A 47 2.15 13.94 15.55
CA ASN A 47 1.19 12.93 16.02
C ASN A 47 0.71 12.00 14.89
N SER A 48 1.10 12.28 13.65
CA SER A 48 0.65 11.59 12.46
C SER A 48 1.67 11.74 11.33
N TYR A 49 1.66 10.75 10.44
CA TYR A 49 2.38 10.77 9.17
C TYR A 49 1.52 10.11 8.11
N HIS A 50 1.75 10.47 6.84
CA HIS A 50 1.12 9.79 5.71
C HIS A 50 2.20 9.31 4.75
N LEU A 51 2.16 8.02 4.42
CA LEU A 51 3.07 7.39 3.48
C LEU A 51 2.27 6.90 2.28
N VAL A 52 2.62 7.38 1.10
CA VAL A 52 1.88 7.08 -0.14
C VAL A 52 2.85 6.62 -1.22
N GLY A 53 2.38 5.68 -2.03
CA GLY A 53 3.13 5.17 -3.18
C GLY A 53 4.31 4.26 -2.84
N LEU A 54 4.24 3.49 -1.74
CA LEU A 54 5.26 2.50 -1.38
C LEU A 54 5.53 1.45 -2.47
N GLY A 55 4.53 1.11 -3.29
CA GLY A 55 4.70 0.21 -4.43
C GLY A 55 5.32 0.87 -5.67
N THR A 56 5.68 2.16 -5.60
CA THR A 56 6.19 2.93 -6.73
C THR A 56 7.68 3.21 -6.57
N PRO A 57 8.42 3.52 -7.66
CA PRO A 57 9.83 3.93 -7.55
C PRO A 57 10.06 5.24 -6.77
N THR A 58 9.00 5.97 -6.43
CA THR A 58 9.07 7.29 -5.81
C THR A 58 7.95 7.44 -4.76
N PRO A 59 8.15 6.92 -3.54
CA PRO A 59 7.22 7.13 -2.44
C PRO A 59 7.27 8.58 -1.95
N PHE A 60 6.21 9.01 -1.27
CA PHE A 60 6.17 10.30 -0.59
C PHE A 60 5.76 10.14 0.87
N LEU A 61 6.43 10.88 1.74
CA LEU A 61 6.12 10.98 3.17
C LEU A 61 5.66 12.39 3.49
N GLN A 62 4.48 12.51 4.11
CA GLN A 62 4.02 13.76 4.70
C GLN A 62 4.23 13.74 6.22
N LEU A 63 4.93 14.74 6.74
CA LEU A 63 5.26 14.88 8.16
C LEU A 63 5.10 16.34 8.59
N ALA A 64 4.23 16.63 9.57
CA ALA A 64 3.88 17.99 10.01
C ALA A 64 3.62 19.01 8.87
N GLY A 65 2.89 18.58 7.83
CA GLY A 65 2.58 19.43 6.67
C GLY A 65 3.72 19.58 5.65
N THR A 66 4.91 19.04 5.92
CA THR A 66 6.02 18.97 4.96
C THR A 66 5.88 17.71 4.11
N ALA A 67 6.03 17.83 2.80
CA ALA A 67 6.06 16.70 1.87
C ALA A 67 7.52 16.37 1.49
N LEU A 68 7.91 15.12 1.71
CA LEU A 68 9.23 14.58 1.43
C LEU A 68 9.13 13.54 0.32
N LYS A 69 9.99 13.66 -0.69
CA LYS A 69 10.09 12.70 -1.80
C LYS A 69 11.16 11.66 -1.47
N GLY A 70 10.80 10.38 -1.54
CA GLY A 70 11.70 9.25 -1.26
C GLY A 70 12.19 8.54 -2.51
N ARG A 71 13.09 7.58 -2.29
CA ARG A 71 13.60 6.59 -3.25
C ARG A 71 13.87 5.29 -2.48
N HIS A 72 13.67 4.14 -3.11
CA HIS A 72 14.06 2.86 -2.51
C HIS A 72 15.55 2.61 -2.68
N GLU A 73 16.20 2.21 -1.61
CA GLU A 73 17.60 1.78 -1.61
C GLU A 73 17.71 0.45 -0.88
N THR A 74 18.30 -0.54 -1.55
CA THR A 74 18.64 -1.82 -0.93
C THR A 74 20.04 -1.69 -0.35
N LEU A 75 20.15 -1.70 0.98
CA LEU A 75 21.43 -1.75 1.66
C LEU A 75 21.93 -3.19 1.64
N TYR A 76 23.13 -3.40 1.11
CA TYR A 76 23.81 -4.70 1.22
C TYR A 76 24.41 -4.81 2.62
N GLY A 77 23.95 -5.80 3.38
CA GLY A 77 24.50 -6.18 4.69
C GLY A 77 25.74 -7.05 4.58
#